data_AF-A0A9E4JNL7-F1
#
_entry.id   AF-A0A9E4JNL7-F1
#
_cell.length_a   1.000
_cell.length_b   1.000
_cell.length_c   1.000
_cell.angle_alpha   90.00
_cell.angle_beta   90.00
_cell.angle_gamma   90.00
#
_symmetry.space_group_name_H-M   'P 1'
#
loop_
_entity.id
_entity.type
_entity.pdbx_description
1 polymer ?
#
loop_
_entity_poly.entity_id
_entity_poly.type
_entity_poly.pdbx_seq_one_letter_code
_entity_poly.pdbx_strand_id
1 'polypeptide(L)'
;MSKISTIFKVVFALLFVCVLSLNLVINPAMATGQFSKTCEDIKLDGSILSASCERIDSSHQDTSINLDNFIGNLNGSLSWGDHLFSLTCKDIGLGQSLSTREYVLSAQCEKADGKTYVLTEITVDEDIANIDGLLEYEGFDFF
;
A
#
# COMPACT_ATOMS: atom_id res chain seq x y z
N MET A 1 5.05 -53.38 -24.83
CA MET A 1 5.79 -52.10 -24.92
C MET A 1 4.91 -50.89 -25.26
N SER A 2 3.72 -51.02 -25.85
CA SER A 2 2.89 -49.84 -26.22
C SER A 2 2.18 -49.15 -25.04
N LYS A 3 1.77 -49.89 -24.00
CA LYS A 3 1.02 -49.33 -22.85
C LYS A 3 1.79 -48.25 -22.07
N ILE A 4 3.11 -48.40 -21.91
CA ILE A 4 3.96 -47.42 -21.20
C ILE A 4 4.06 -46.10 -21.99
N SER A 5 4.14 -46.17 -23.33
CA SER A 5 4.12 -44.98 -24.19
C SER A 5 2.78 -44.25 -24.13
N THR A 6 1.67 -45.00 -24.07
CA THR A 6 0.33 -44.42 -23.90
C THR A 6 0.18 -43.76 -22.54
N ILE A 7 0.65 -44.40 -21.46
CA ILE A 7 0.62 -43.83 -20.11
C ILE A 7 1.47 -42.55 -20.05
N PHE A 8 2.67 -42.55 -20.63
CA PHE A 8 3.53 -41.37 -20.67
C PHE A 8 2.89 -40.20 -21.44
N LYS A 9 2.22 -40.49 -22.57
CA LYS A 9 1.47 -39.47 -23.33
C LYS A 9 0.29 -38.91 -22.54
N VAL A 10 -0.43 -39.75 -21.80
CA VAL A 10 -1.56 -39.33 -20.96
C VAL A 10 -1.06 -38.48 -19.78
N VAL A 11 0.03 -38.87 -19.12
CA VAL A 11 0.64 -38.08 -18.03
C VAL A 11 1.18 -36.75 -18.55
N PHE A 12 1.84 -36.73 -19.70
CA PHE A 12 2.34 -35.49 -20.31
C PHE A 12 1.19 -34.56 -20.75
N ALA A 13 0.11 -35.11 -21.30
CA ALA A 13 -1.08 -34.33 -21.65
C ALA A 13 -1.78 -33.77 -20.40
N LEU A 14 -1.90 -34.55 -19.31
CA LEU A 14 -2.45 -34.08 -18.03
C LEU A 14 -1.58 -32.98 -17.40
N LEU A 15 -0.24 -33.14 -17.43
CA LEU A 15 0.68 -32.11 -16.94
C LEU A 15 0.58 -30.82 -17.77
N PHE A 16 0.46 -30.93 -19.11
CA PHE A 16 0.33 -29.76 -19.99
C PHE A 16 -1.01 -29.04 -19.79
N VAL A 17 -2.11 -29.78 -19.57
CA VAL A 17 -3.41 -29.19 -19.22
C VAL A 17 -3.35 -28.51 -17.85
N CYS A 18 -2.71 -29.13 -16.85
CA CYS A 18 -2.49 -28.49 -15.54
C CYS A 18 -1.67 -27.20 -15.67
N VAL A 19 -0.62 -27.17 -16.51
CA VAL A 19 0.21 -25.97 -16.73
C VAL A 19 -0.59 -24.87 -17.45
N LEU A 20 -1.50 -25.21 -18.37
CA LEU A 20 -2.37 -24.26 -19.05
C LEU A 20 -3.52 -23.73 -18.16
N SER A 21 -4.02 -24.53 -17.22
CA SER A 21 -4.94 -24.05 -16.18
C SER A 21 -4.22 -23.34 -15.02
N LEU A 22 -2.89 -23.49 -14.94
CA LEU A 22 -1.95 -22.68 -14.15
C LEU A 22 -1.45 -21.44 -14.93
N ASN A 23 -2.17 -21.01 -15.98
CA ASN A 23 -2.22 -19.57 -16.25
C ASN A 23 -2.88 -18.93 -15.04
N LEU A 24 -2.09 -18.75 -13.99
CA LEU A 24 -2.43 -17.95 -12.83
C LEU A 24 -2.95 -16.66 -13.43
N VAL A 25 -4.24 -16.44 -13.30
CA VAL A 25 -4.79 -15.12 -13.53
C VAL A 25 -3.99 -14.25 -12.57
N ILE A 26 -3.04 -13.48 -13.11
CA ILE A 26 -2.42 -12.39 -12.39
C ILE A 26 -3.53 -11.35 -12.31
N ASN A 27 -4.54 -11.63 -11.49
CA ASN A 27 -5.54 -10.68 -11.13
C ASN A 27 -4.77 -9.70 -10.25
N PRO A 28 -4.64 -8.41 -10.60
CA PRO A 28 -4.31 -7.38 -9.61
C PRO A 28 -5.49 -7.19 -8.64
N ALA A 29 -6.31 -8.21 -8.40
CA ALA A 29 -7.39 -8.18 -7.42
C ALA A 29 -6.78 -8.49 -6.06
N MET A 30 -5.93 -7.57 -5.61
CA MET A 30 -5.88 -6.94 -4.29
C MET A 30 -4.67 -6.00 -4.36
N ALA A 31 -4.87 -4.81 -4.91
CA ALA A 31 -3.89 -3.75 -4.74
C ALA A 31 -4.03 -3.29 -3.27
N THR A 32 -2.96 -3.45 -2.48
CA THR A 32 -2.94 -3.25 -1.01
C THR A 32 -1.67 -2.49 -0.64
N GLY A 33 -1.50 -1.34 -1.27
CA GLY A 33 -0.36 -0.44 -1.11
C GLY A 33 1.01 -1.11 -1.33
N GLN A 34 2.09 -0.37 -1.01
CA GLN A 34 3.52 -0.70 -0.99
C GLN A 34 4.32 0.15 -1.97
N PHE A 35 3.94 1.43 -2.11
CA PHE A 35 4.68 2.39 -2.93
C PHE A 35 6.18 2.42 -2.59
N SER A 36 6.55 2.20 -1.32
CA SER A 36 7.95 2.23 -0.88
C SER A 36 8.87 1.20 -1.56
N LYS A 37 8.30 0.18 -2.21
CA LYS A 37 9.08 -0.82 -2.96
C LYS A 37 9.61 -0.32 -4.28
N THR A 38 8.95 0.68 -4.88
CA THR A 38 9.27 1.20 -6.21
C THR A 38 9.38 2.73 -6.21
N CYS A 39 9.46 3.34 -5.03
CA CYS A 39 9.69 4.77 -4.87
C CYS A 39 10.89 5.02 -3.95
N GLU A 40 11.59 6.12 -4.21
CA GLU A 40 12.73 6.62 -3.47
C GLU A 40 12.52 8.06 -3.01
N ASP A 41 13.45 8.58 -2.19
CA ASP A 41 13.41 9.96 -1.66
C ASP A 41 12.12 10.33 -0.92
N ILE A 42 11.51 9.34 -0.26
CA ILE A 42 10.22 9.43 0.44
C ILE A 42 10.32 10.41 1.61
N LYS A 43 9.50 11.47 1.59
CA LYS A 43 9.50 12.57 2.56
C LYS A 43 8.07 12.99 2.89
N LEU A 44 7.89 13.52 4.09
CA LEU A 44 6.64 14.13 4.54
C LEU A 44 6.89 15.60 4.89
N ASP A 45 6.06 16.49 4.36
CA ASP A 45 5.98 17.90 4.75
C ASP A 45 4.54 18.23 5.16
N GLY A 46 4.31 18.41 6.46
CA GLY A 46 2.96 18.49 7.02
C GLY A 46 2.17 17.19 6.75
N SER A 47 1.13 17.28 5.93
CA SER A 47 0.32 16.14 5.46
C SER A 47 0.64 15.70 4.03
N ILE A 48 1.62 16.33 3.37
CA ILE A 48 1.99 16.01 1.98
C ILE A 48 3.11 14.97 1.96
N LEU A 49 2.78 13.76 1.50
CA LEU A 49 3.76 12.69 1.23
C LEU A 49 4.28 12.86 -0.20
N SER A 50 5.60 12.95 -0.36
CA SER A 50 6.26 13.09 -1.67
C SER A 50 7.32 12.02 -1.86
N ALA A 51 7.49 11.56 -3.10
CA ALA A 51 8.51 10.57 -3.48
C ALA A 51 8.84 10.66 -4.98
N SER A 52 9.96 10.06 -5.37
CA SER A 52 10.31 9.77 -6.77
C SER A 52 9.96 8.32 -7.06
N CYS A 53 9.00 8.06 -7.94
CA CYS A 53 8.41 6.74 -8.15
C CYS A 53 8.72 6.19 -9.55
N GLU A 54 9.04 4.89 -9.63
CA GLU A 54 9.34 4.20 -10.88
C GLU A 54 8.06 4.04 -11.73
N ARG A 55 8.18 4.33 -13.03
CA ARG A 55 7.16 4.15 -14.07
C ARG A 55 7.29 2.77 -14.71
N ILE A 56 6.30 2.37 -15.52
CA ILE A 56 6.32 1.08 -16.22
C ILE A 56 7.50 0.99 -17.21
N ASP A 57 7.98 2.12 -17.73
CA ASP A 57 9.13 2.20 -18.62
C ASP A 57 10.50 2.30 -17.88
N SER A 58 10.50 2.09 -16.56
CA SER A 58 11.64 2.22 -15.65
C SER A 58 12.24 3.63 -15.52
N SER A 59 11.61 4.66 -16.11
CA SER A 59 11.91 6.04 -15.74
C SER A 59 11.32 6.38 -14.37
N HIS A 60 11.77 7.47 -13.75
CA HIS A 60 11.27 7.91 -12.46
C HIS A 60 10.50 9.22 -12.60
N GLN A 61 9.49 9.39 -11.75
CA GLN A 61 8.65 10.58 -11.71
C GLN A 61 8.47 11.06 -10.28
N ASP A 62 8.74 12.35 -10.04
CA ASP A 62 8.40 13.01 -8.79
C ASP A 62 6.88 13.14 -8.66
N THR A 63 6.35 12.69 -7.53
CA THR A 63 4.92 12.67 -7.25
C THR A 63 4.66 12.97 -5.77
N SER A 64 3.46 13.46 -5.48
CA SER A 64 3.02 13.76 -4.13
C SER A 64 1.54 13.48 -3.93
N ILE A 65 1.16 13.08 -2.73
CA ILE A 65 -0.21 12.84 -2.31
C ILE A 65 -0.47 13.53 -0.97
N ASN A 66 -1.64 14.17 -0.83
CA ASN A 66 -2.04 14.77 0.44
C ASN A 66 -2.79 13.75 1.30
N LEU A 67 -2.18 13.35 2.42
CA LEU A 67 -2.74 12.36 3.34
C LEU A 67 -3.99 12.86 4.06
N ASP A 68 -4.20 14.17 4.19
CA ASP A 68 -5.45 14.71 4.75
C ASP A 68 -6.69 14.35 3.92
N ASN A 69 -6.52 13.98 2.66
CA ASN A 69 -7.63 13.53 1.82
C ASN A 69 -8.10 12.11 2.16
N PHE A 70 -7.35 11.35 2.97
CA PHE A 70 -7.61 9.92 3.18
C PHE A 70 -7.47 9.48 4.65
N ILE A 71 -6.80 10.28 5.47
CA ILE A 71 -6.57 10.01 6.89
C ILE A 71 -7.26 11.07 7.73
N GLY A 72 -8.02 10.62 8.72
CA GLY A 72 -8.59 11.46 9.76
C GLY A 72 -8.15 11.04 11.17
N ASN A 73 -8.69 11.75 12.15
CA ASN A 73 -8.51 11.46 13.57
C ASN A 73 -9.83 11.02 14.20
N LEU A 74 -9.95 9.72 14.49
CA LEU A 74 -11.09 9.14 15.17
C LEU A 74 -10.78 8.95 16.65
N ASN A 75 -11.17 9.93 17.48
CA ASN A 75 -11.01 9.90 18.94
C ASN A 75 -9.55 9.60 19.39
N GLY A 76 -8.59 10.26 18.75
CA GLY A 76 -7.16 10.12 19.02
C GLY A 76 -6.48 9.01 18.21
N SER A 77 -7.19 8.30 17.34
CA SER A 77 -6.62 7.29 16.46
C SER A 77 -6.56 7.79 15.02
N LEU A 78 -5.41 7.68 14.36
CA LEU A 78 -5.35 7.83 12.91
C LEU A 78 -6.20 6.72 12.27
N SER A 79 -6.98 7.08 11.26
CA SER A 79 -7.87 6.16 10.55
C SER A 79 -7.94 6.51 9.08
N TRP A 80 -7.86 5.49 8.22
CA TRP A 80 -8.19 5.62 6.81
C TRP A 80 -9.70 5.84 6.60
N GLY A 81 -10.05 6.45 5.47
CA GLY A 81 -11.43 6.72 5.07
C GLY A 81 -12.05 7.97 5.71
N ASP A 82 -11.34 8.59 6.65
CA ASP A 82 -11.66 9.90 7.20
C ASP A 82 -10.75 10.99 6.58
N HIS A 83 -10.86 12.24 7.05
CA HIS A 83 -10.12 13.36 6.47
C HIS A 83 -9.55 14.33 7.52
N LEU A 84 -8.59 15.13 7.08
CA LEU A 84 -8.09 16.32 7.77
C LEU A 84 -7.48 16.02 9.16
N PHE A 85 -6.78 14.89 9.33
CA PHE A 85 -6.13 14.56 10.60
C PHE A 85 -5.17 15.67 11.06
N SER A 86 -4.51 16.37 10.12
CA SER A 86 -3.52 17.41 10.43
C SER A 86 -4.08 18.58 11.25
N LEU A 87 -5.40 18.79 11.25
CA LEU A 87 -6.05 19.85 12.02
C LEU A 87 -6.12 19.56 13.52
N THR A 88 -6.11 18.28 13.90
CA THR A 88 -6.33 17.83 15.30
C THR A 88 -5.20 16.92 15.79
N CYS A 89 -4.15 16.77 15.00
CA CYS A 89 -2.94 16.04 15.36
C CYS A 89 -1.72 16.97 15.31
N LYS A 90 -0.72 16.65 16.12
CA LYS A 90 0.55 17.39 16.22
C LYS A 90 1.72 16.42 16.25
N ASP A 91 2.93 16.96 16.14
CA ASP A 91 4.17 16.18 16.11
C ASP A 91 4.11 15.08 15.04
N ILE A 92 3.55 15.43 13.87
CA ILE A 92 3.34 14.53 12.73
C ILE A 92 4.71 14.18 12.14
N GLY A 93 4.99 12.89 12.01
CA GLY A 93 6.25 12.39 11.51
C GLY A 93 6.09 11.10 10.72
N LEU A 94 6.98 10.92 9.75
CA LEU A 94 7.07 9.69 8.97
C LEU A 94 8.32 8.92 9.40
N GLY A 95 8.14 7.64 9.71
CA GLY A 95 9.21 6.72 10.09
C GLY A 95 9.07 5.38 9.40
N GLN A 96 10.03 4.49 9.63
CA GLN A 96 9.96 3.10 9.18
C GLN A 96 9.76 2.19 10.38
N SER A 97 8.87 1.21 10.22
CA SER A 97 8.71 0.12 11.17
C SER A 97 10.01 -0.67 11.29
N LEU A 98 10.44 -0.97 12.52
CA LEU A 98 11.68 -1.72 12.77
C LEU A 98 11.60 -3.18 12.31
N SER A 99 10.39 -3.76 12.28
CA SER A 99 10.17 -5.17 11.94
C SER A 99 9.91 -5.36 10.44
N THR A 100 9.04 -4.52 9.86
CA THR A 100 8.58 -4.68 8.46
C THR A 100 9.30 -3.75 7.49
N ARG A 101 9.95 -2.69 7.98
CA ARG A 101 10.53 -1.58 7.19
C ARG A 101 9.51 -0.78 6.37
N GLU A 102 8.23 -1.02 6.61
CA GLU A 102 7.14 -0.25 6.01
C GLU A 102 7.11 1.15 6.58
N TYR A 103 6.67 2.10 5.76
CA TYR A 103 6.50 3.47 6.18
C TYR A 103 5.27 3.64 7.06
N VAL A 104 5.48 4.25 8.22
CA VAL A 104 4.49 4.50 9.27
C VAL A 104 4.40 6.00 9.53
N LEU A 105 3.18 6.52 9.45
CA LEU A 105 2.85 7.87 9.89
C LEU A 105 2.55 7.80 11.40
N SER A 106 3.24 8.63 12.17
CA SER A 106 3.05 8.77 13.62
C SER A 106 2.63 10.20 13.95
N ALA A 107 1.72 10.35 14.90
CA ALA A 107 1.31 11.66 15.40
C ALA A 107 0.75 11.57 16.81
N GLN A 108 0.68 12.71 17.50
CA GLN A 108 -0.14 12.85 18.69
C GLN A 108 -1.49 13.45 18.31
N CYS A 109 -2.57 12.68 18.43
CA CYS A 109 -3.90 13.09 17.98
C CYS A 109 -4.84 13.35 19.15
N GLU A 110 -5.69 14.36 19.00
CA GLU A 110 -6.67 14.80 19.97
C GLU A 110 -7.82 13.80 20.14
N LYS A 111 -8.21 13.51 21.38
CA LYS A 111 -9.39 12.71 21.71
C LYS A 111 -10.67 13.53 21.64
N ALA A 112 -11.81 12.86 21.65
CA ALA A 112 -13.14 13.50 21.65
C ALA A 112 -13.40 14.43 22.85
N ASP A 113 -12.58 14.36 23.91
CA ASP A 113 -12.65 15.28 25.05
C ASP A 113 -12.07 16.68 24.78
N GLY A 114 -11.41 16.88 23.64
CA GLY A 114 -10.84 18.16 23.19
C GLY A 114 -9.63 18.63 24.01
N LYS A 115 -9.00 17.73 24.78
CA LYS A 115 -7.92 18.09 25.73
C LYS A 115 -6.80 17.07 25.76
N THR A 116 -7.14 15.80 25.61
CA THR A 116 -6.20 14.70 25.72
C THR A 116 -5.65 14.37 24.34
N TYR A 117 -4.32 14.26 24.24
CA TYR A 117 -3.64 13.79 23.04
C TYR A 117 -3.05 12.42 23.32
N VAL A 118 -3.11 11.52 22.34
CA VAL A 118 -2.48 10.20 22.42
C VAL A 118 -1.61 9.96 21.20
N LEU A 119 -0.49 9.25 21.41
CA LEU A 119 0.36 8.79 20.33
C LEU A 119 -0.39 7.70 19.55
N THR A 120 -0.42 7.84 18.23
CA THR A 120 -1.05 6.90 17.31
C THR A 120 -0.19 6.79 16.06
N GLU A 121 -0.27 5.63 15.42
CA GLU A 121 0.52 5.25 14.26
C GLU A 121 -0.40 4.58 13.24
N ILE A 122 -0.12 4.79 11.96
CA ILE A 122 -0.80 4.11 10.85
C ILE A 122 0.20 3.79 9.75
N THR A 123 0.15 2.57 9.21
CA THR A 123 1.04 2.15 8.11
C THR A 123 0.55 2.77 6.81
N VAL A 124 1.34 3.67 6.22
CA VAL A 124 0.97 4.31 4.93
C VAL A 124 1.28 3.42 3.74
N ASP A 125 2.22 2.50 3.89
CA ASP A 125 2.56 1.50 2.88
C ASP A 125 1.44 0.47 2.63
N GLU A 126 0.45 0.34 3.52
CA GLU A 126 -0.64 -0.63 3.34
C GLU A 126 -1.69 -0.18 2.31
N ASP A 127 -1.85 1.14 2.11
CA ASP A 127 -2.94 1.68 1.29
C ASP A 127 -2.48 2.72 0.26
N ILE A 128 -1.19 3.06 0.20
CA ILE A 128 -0.62 3.91 -0.85
C ILE A 128 0.20 3.06 -1.81
N ALA A 129 -0.12 3.17 -3.09
CA ALA A 129 0.54 2.48 -4.18
C ALA A 129 1.24 3.46 -5.13
N ASN A 130 2.16 2.91 -5.92
CA ASN A 130 2.73 3.57 -7.07
C ASN A 130 2.09 3.00 -8.36
N ILE A 131 1.35 3.84 -9.08
CA ILE A 131 0.67 3.51 -10.34
C ILE A 131 1.32 4.32 -11.48
N ASP A 132 2.19 3.67 -12.26
CA ASP A 132 2.97 4.30 -13.35
C ASP A 132 3.68 5.62 -12.96
N GLY A 133 4.28 5.67 -11.77
CA GLY A 133 4.99 6.83 -11.24
C GLY A 133 4.12 7.82 -10.47
N LEU A 134 2.86 7.48 -10.19
CA LEU A 134 1.93 8.30 -9.41
C LEU A 134 1.61 7.63 -8.07
N LEU A 135 1.64 8.41 -6.99
CA LEU A 135 1.16 7.95 -5.69
C LEU A 135 -0.37 7.98 -5.69
N GLU A 136 -0.99 6.83 -5.47
CA GLU A 136 -2.44 6.66 -5.41
C GLU A 136 -2.86 5.95 -4.13
N TYR A 137 -4.02 6.32 -3.60
CA TYR A 137 -4.66 5.62 -2.49
C TYR A 137 -5.51 4.48 -3.03
N GLU A 138 -5.31 3.27 -2.51
CA GLU A 138 -5.99 2.04 -2.94
C GLU A 138 -6.76 1.34 -1.80
N GLY A 139 -7.03 2.05 -0.71
CA GLY A 139 -7.78 1.48 0.43
C GLY A 139 -9.25 1.19 0.11
N PHE A 140 -9.84 0.22 0.81
CA PHE A 140 -11.23 -0.17 0.64
C PHE A 140 -12.18 0.83 1.32
N ASP A 141 -12.81 1.70 0.53
CA ASP A 141 -13.97 2.47 0.96
C ASP A 141 -15.17 1.53 1.17
N PHE A 142 -15.45 1.17 2.43
CA PHE A 142 -16.73 0.53 2.78
C PHE A 142 -17.84 1.59 2.77
N PHE A 143 -18.50 1.75 1.62
CA PHE A 143 -19.81 2.42 1.52
C PHE A 143 -20.96 1.52 1.97
#